data_AF-A0A7W1BTC7-F1
#
_entry.id   AF-A0A7W1BTC7-F1
#
_cell.length_a   1.000
_cell.length_b   1.000
_cell.length_c   1.000
_cell.angle_alpha   90.00
_cell.angle_beta   90.00
_cell.angle_gamma   90.00
#
_symmetry.space_group_name_H-M   'P 1'
#
loop_
_entity.id
_entity.type
_entity.pdbx_description
1 polymer ?
#
loop_
_entity_poly.entity_id
_entity_poly.type
_entity_poly.pdbx_seq_one_letter_code
_entity_poly.pdbx_strand_id
1 'polypeptide(L)'
;MDRFNALGRGMQIMLVGAVLLLIDLFLPWQDFDVGGLADEFGVDATFSGWRGFAGVVLGLLTIVLIAWIAVLIAGIDIPLPISSTMTAALLGGLVLAFAIIKLLSILGDEPTIWAFIGLALALVIGFGTWQVVQGAGGMNTLRSEMPNRTASSTMDTAPPMTSAPPPVVEPEAAPRDHAPMTEPEASSEPDMAPDEPETAADDEHDHPHEHRNT
;
A
#
# COMPACT_ATOMS: atom_id res chain seq x y z
N MET A 1 16.09 7.19 -8.50
CA MET A 1 14.65 7.48 -8.76
C MET A 1 13.91 6.25 -9.27
N ASP A 2 14.63 5.25 -9.80
CA ASP A 2 14.08 4.09 -10.50
C ASP A 2 13.19 3.21 -9.62
N ARG A 3 13.49 3.12 -8.32
CA ARG A 3 12.70 2.34 -7.34
C ARG A 3 11.31 2.93 -7.09
N PHE A 4 11.16 4.26 -7.12
CA PHE A 4 9.86 4.90 -6.99
C PHE A 4 9.03 4.67 -8.27
N ASN A 5 9.66 4.79 -9.43
CA ASN A 5 9.02 4.52 -10.73
C ASN A 5 8.63 3.05 -10.93
N ALA A 6 9.30 2.12 -10.24
CA ALA A 6 8.95 0.71 -10.23
C ALA A 6 7.68 0.40 -9.40
N LEU A 7 7.25 1.30 -8.52
CA LEU A 7 5.98 1.16 -7.83
C LEU A 7 4.83 1.37 -8.81
N GLY A 8 3.76 0.58 -8.68
CA GLY A 8 2.51 0.85 -9.39
C GLY A 8 2.01 2.26 -9.10
N ARG A 9 1.41 2.92 -10.10
CA ARG A 9 0.92 4.31 -10.01
C ARG A 9 0.03 4.56 -8.78
N GLY A 10 -0.83 3.62 -8.44
CA GLY A 10 -1.67 3.71 -7.23
C GLY A 10 -0.86 3.81 -5.94
N MET A 11 0.24 3.06 -5.82
CA MET A 11 1.10 3.07 -4.63
C MET A 11 1.94 4.35 -4.53
N GLN A 12 2.35 4.92 -5.66
CA GLN A 12 2.98 6.25 -5.70
C GLN A 12 2.02 7.33 -5.19
N ILE A 13 0.77 7.32 -5.65
CA ILE A 13 -0.27 8.26 -5.21
C ILE A 13 -0.52 8.10 -3.70
N MET A 14 -0.62 6.85 -3.21
CA MET A 14 -0.77 6.57 -1.78
C MET A 14 0.40 7.12 -0.96
N LEU A 15 1.64 6.94 -1.41
CA LEU A 15 2.82 7.44 -0.69
C LEU A 15 2.82 8.96 -0.60
N VAL A 16 2.62 9.63 -1.74
CA VAL A 16 2.58 11.11 -1.78
C VAL A 16 1.44 11.63 -0.91
N GLY A 17 0.24 11.04 -1.03
CA GLY A 17 -0.91 11.40 -0.21
C GLY A 17 -0.66 11.19 1.27
N ALA A 18 -0.04 10.07 1.66
CA ALA A 18 0.26 9.75 3.06
C ALA A 18 1.31 10.69 3.66
N VAL A 19 2.37 11.02 2.92
CA VAL A 19 3.40 11.98 3.37
C VAL A 19 2.77 13.36 3.57
N LEU A 20 1.97 13.83 2.61
CA LEU A 20 1.27 15.10 2.74
C LEU A 20 0.27 15.09 3.90
N LEU A 21 -0.49 14.01 4.07
CA LEU A 21 -1.43 13.86 5.20
C LEU A 21 -0.68 13.90 6.54
N LEU A 22 0.47 13.24 6.65
CA LEU A 22 1.28 13.27 7.86
C LEU A 22 1.74 14.68 8.22
N ILE A 23 2.13 15.48 7.22
CA ILE A 23 2.50 16.89 7.41
C ILE A 23 1.27 17.71 7.84
N ASP A 24 0.15 17.52 7.14
CA ASP A 24 -1.11 18.20 7.42
C ASP A 24 -1.65 17.92 8.83
N LEU A 25 -1.40 16.73 9.39
CA LEU A 25 -1.79 16.41 10.78
C LEU A 25 -1.14 17.33 11.83
N PHE A 26 -0.01 17.97 11.54
CA PHE A 26 0.62 18.94 12.43
C PHE A 26 -0.01 20.34 12.35
N LEU A 27 -0.83 20.59 11.32
CA LEU A 27 -1.51 21.86 11.12
C LEU A 27 -2.74 21.98 12.02
N PRO A 28 -3.22 23.21 12.31
CA PRO A 28 -4.36 23.42 13.19
C PRO A 28 -5.64 22.95 12.51
N TRP A 29 -6.23 21.83 12.94
CA TRP A 29 -7.44 21.25 12.34
C TRP A 29 -8.72 21.76 13.00
N GLN A 30 -8.63 22.26 14.23
CA GLN A 30 -9.75 22.76 15.01
C GLN A 30 -9.31 24.01 15.74
N ASP A 31 -10.17 25.02 15.70
CA ASP A 31 -10.05 26.21 16.53
C ASP A 31 -10.94 26.03 17.75
N PHE A 32 -10.50 26.58 18.88
CA PHE A 32 -11.27 26.51 20.11
C PHE A 32 -11.33 27.89 20.71
N ASP A 33 -12.55 28.40 20.79
CA ASP A 33 -12.84 29.62 21.52
C ASP A 33 -12.75 29.32 23.02
N VAL A 34 -11.73 29.88 23.67
CA VAL A 34 -11.47 29.66 25.10
C VAL A 34 -12.46 30.41 25.98
N GLY A 35 -13.26 31.32 25.40
CA GLY A 35 -14.31 32.07 26.07
C GLY A 35 -13.82 33.02 27.17
N GLY A 36 -14.65 34.02 27.47
CA GLY A 36 -14.35 35.01 28.52
C GLY A 36 -13.26 36.00 28.12
N LEU A 37 -12.42 36.41 29.08
CA LEU A 37 -11.40 37.44 28.84
C LEU A 37 -10.38 37.05 27.76
N ALA A 38 -10.14 35.75 27.52
CA ALA A 38 -9.19 35.29 26.50
C ALA A 38 -9.65 35.62 25.07
N ASP A 39 -10.95 35.47 24.80
CA ASP A 39 -11.59 35.83 23.53
C ASP A 39 -11.60 37.36 23.33
N GLU A 40 -11.85 38.13 24.40
CA GLU A 40 -11.79 39.60 24.37
C GLU A 40 -10.37 40.16 24.12
N PHE A 41 -9.32 39.38 24.39
CA PHE A 41 -7.93 39.69 24.02
C PHE A 41 -7.48 39.04 22.70
N GLY A 42 -8.37 38.35 21.97
CA GLY A 42 -8.09 37.71 20.68
C GLY A 42 -7.12 36.53 20.78
N VAL A 43 -7.16 35.78 21.89
CA VAL A 43 -6.30 34.61 22.10
C VAL A 43 -7.06 33.35 21.68
N ASP A 44 -6.94 32.99 20.40
CA ASP A 44 -7.51 31.75 19.88
C ASP A 44 -6.60 30.55 20.20
N ALA A 45 -7.20 29.47 20.72
CA ALA A 45 -6.48 28.23 20.98
C ALA A 45 -6.68 27.24 19.82
N THR A 46 -5.66 27.07 18.99
CA THR A 46 -5.72 26.11 17.86
C THR A 46 -5.17 24.75 18.27
N PHE A 47 -5.81 23.65 17.88
CA PHE A 47 -5.27 22.29 18.09
C PHE A 47 -4.96 21.58 16.77
N SER A 48 -3.86 20.83 16.78
CA SER A 48 -3.44 20.05 15.62
C SER A 48 -4.33 18.83 15.35
N GLY A 49 -4.25 18.28 14.14
CA GLY A 49 -4.95 17.06 13.73
C GLY A 49 -4.68 15.83 14.60
N TRP A 50 -3.57 15.83 15.35
CA TRP A 50 -3.22 14.80 16.34
C TRP A 50 -4.14 14.77 17.58
N ARG A 51 -4.91 15.84 17.83
CA ARG A 51 -5.77 15.96 19.02
C ARG A 51 -6.87 14.90 19.02
N GLY A 52 -6.95 14.16 20.13
CA GLY A 52 -7.95 13.13 20.38
C GLY A 52 -7.55 11.74 19.89
N PHE A 53 -8.26 10.72 20.36
CA PHE A 53 -7.95 9.32 20.04
C PHE A 53 -7.92 9.04 18.53
N ALA A 54 -8.93 9.52 17.79
CA ALA A 54 -9.00 9.33 16.34
C ALA A 54 -7.82 9.99 15.61
N GLY A 55 -7.36 11.16 16.07
CA GLY A 55 -6.20 11.86 15.50
C GLY A 55 -4.90 11.10 15.68
N VAL A 56 -4.66 10.57 16.89
CA VAL A 56 -3.49 9.72 17.18
C VAL A 56 -3.51 8.44 16.34
N VAL A 57 -4.66 7.76 16.27
CA VAL A 57 -4.80 6.53 15.47
C VAL A 57 -4.60 6.81 13.98
N LEU A 58 -5.18 7.89 13.46
CA LEU A 58 -4.97 8.32 12.07
C LEU A 58 -3.49 8.59 11.77
N GLY A 59 -2.80 9.30 12.65
CA GLY A 59 -1.38 9.60 12.49
C GLY A 59 -0.52 8.35 12.54
N LEU A 60 -0.78 7.43 13.46
CA LEU A 60 -0.08 6.14 13.53
C LEU A 60 -0.33 5.28 12.30
N LEU A 61 -1.58 5.17 11.83
CA LEU A 61 -1.92 4.44 10.61
C LEU A 61 -1.19 5.02 9.39
N THR A 62 -1.11 6.35 9.31
CA THR A 62 -0.42 7.05 8.22
C THR A 62 1.09 6.76 8.27
N ILE A 63 1.71 6.76 9.46
CA ILE A 63 3.12 6.38 9.63
C ILE A 63 3.36 4.93 9.23
N VAL A 64 2.51 4.00 9.67
CA VAL A 64 2.61 2.58 9.32
C VAL A 64 2.49 2.39 7.81
N LEU A 65 1.55 3.09 7.17
CA LEU A 65 1.38 3.07 5.72
C LEU A 65 2.65 3.53 4.99
N ILE A 66 3.25 4.65 5.40
CA ILE A 66 4.50 5.17 4.81
C ILE A 66 5.64 4.19 5.02
N ALA A 67 5.81 3.67 6.24
CA ALA A 67 6.87 2.72 6.57
C ALA A 67 6.75 1.44 5.73
N TRP A 68 5.52 0.91 5.58
CA TRP A 68 5.25 -0.26 4.76
C TRP A 68 5.60 -0.02 3.28
N ILE A 69 5.20 1.11 2.70
CA ILE A 69 5.57 1.45 1.31
C ILE A 69 7.10 1.63 1.19
N ALA A 70 7.76 2.22 2.18
CA ALA A 70 9.21 2.38 2.19
C ALA A 70 9.96 1.04 2.19
N VAL A 71 9.46 0.05 2.93
CA VAL A 71 9.97 -1.33 2.92
C VAL A 71 9.84 -1.95 1.53
N LEU A 72 8.70 -1.75 0.85
CA LEU A 72 8.51 -2.23 -0.52
C LEU A 72 9.49 -1.57 -1.51
N ILE A 73 9.74 -0.26 -1.36
CA ILE A 73 10.74 0.46 -2.17
C ILE A 73 12.15 -0.10 -1.94
N ALA A 74 12.46 -0.49 -0.71
CA ALA A 74 13.74 -1.10 -0.34
C ALA A 74 13.92 -2.52 -0.90
N GLY A 75 12.87 -3.13 -1.49
CA GLY A 75 12.91 -4.49 -2.01
C GLY A 75 13.06 -5.55 -0.92
N ILE A 76 12.65 -5.21 0.31
CA ILE A 76 12.66 -6.16 1.43
C ILE A 76 11.40 -7.02 1.29
N ASP A 77 11.57 -8.25 0.82
CA ASP A 77 10.51 -9.25 0.82
C ASP A 77 10.22 -9.66 2.26
N ILE A 78 9.14 -9.11 2.83
CA ILE A 78 8.57 -9.62 4.07
C ILE A 78 7.53 -10.67 3.65
N PRO A 79 7.75 -11.97 3.94
CA PRO A 79 6.78 -13.01 3.64
C PRO A 79 5.59 -12.87 4.59
N LEU A 80 4.71 -11.93 4.28
CA LEU A 80 3.44 -11.77 4.97
C LEU A 80 2.44 -12.78 4.39
N PRO A 81 1.61 -13.43 5.22
CA PRO A 81 0.56 -14.35 4.77
C PRO A 81 -0.62 -13.63 4.08
N ILE A 82 -0.45 -12.35 3.73
CA ILE A 82 -1.46 -11.48 3.11
C ILE A 82 -0.85 -10.81 1.88
N SER A 83 -1.65 -10.68 0.82
CA SER A 83 -1.20 -10.03 -0.42
C SER A 83 -0.87 -8.55 -0.17
N SER A 84 0.05 -8.01 -0.96
CA SER A 84 0.36 -6.57 -0.95
C SER A 84 -0.89 -5.73 -1.27
N THR A 85 -1.73 -6.21 -2.19
CA THR A 85 -3.01 -5.59 -2.55
C THR A 85 -3.97 -5.51 -1.37
N MET A 86 -4.14 -6.60 -0.61
CA MET A 86 -5.02 -6.62 0.55
C MET A 86 -4.48 -5.73 1.67
N THR A 87 -3.15 -5.68 1.84
CA THR A 87 -2.49 -4.79 2.80
C THR A 87 -2.69 -3.32 2.44
N ALA A 88 -2.54 -2.94 1.17
CA ALA A 88 -2.84 -1.60 0.67
C ALA A 88 -4.31 -1.24 0.86
N ALA A 89 -5.22 -2.16 0.51
CA ALA A 89 -6.67 -2.01 0.66
C ALA A 89 -7.04 -1.73 2.12
N LEU A 90 -6.47 -2.50 3.04
CA LEU A 90 -6.73 -2.39 4.45
C LEU A 90 -6.14 -1.09 5.03
N LEU A 91 -4.85 -0.82 4.83
CA LEU A 91 -4.21 0.38 5.38
C LEU A 91 -4.81 1.67 4.81
N GLY A 92 -4.94 1.76 3.48
CA GLY A 92 -5.51 2.95 2.85
C GLY A 92 -6.98 3.15 3.16
N GLY A 93 -7.76 2.05 3.24
CA GLY A 93 -9.14 2.09 3.70
C GLY A 93 -9.28 2.53 5.15
N LEU A 94 -8.42 2.03 6.05
CA LEU A 94 -8.40 2.45 7.45
C LEU A 94 -8.02 3.92 7.60
N VAL A 95 -7.00 4.40 6.88
CA VAL A 95 -6.61 5.82 6.89
C VAL A 95 -7.79 6.70 6.46
N LEU A 96 -8.45 6.36 5.35
CA LEU A 96 -9.63 7.11 4.88
C LEU A 96 -10.77 7.06 5.91
N ALA A 97 -11.09 5.89 6.46
CA ALA A 97 -12.15 5.74 7.45
C ALA A 97 -11.87 6.57 8.71
N PHE A 98 -10.65 6.52 9.24
CA PHE A 98 -10.28 7.31 10.42
C PHE A 98 -10.21 8.81 10.14
N ALA A 99 -9.84 9.24 8.93
CA ALA A 99 -9.90 10.64 8.53
C ALA A 99 -11.34 11.17 8.54
N ILE A 100 -12.28 10.39 8.00
CA ILE A 100 -13.72 10.72 8.04
C ILE A 100 -14.22 10.77 9.48
N ILE A 101 -13.91 9.75 10.29
CA ILE A 101 -14.31 9.71 11.71
C ILE A 101 -13.74 10.92 12.46
N LYS A 102 -12.48 11.29 12.23
CA LYS A 102 -11.85 12.46 12.84
C LYS A 102 -12.57 13.74 12.44
N LEU A 103 -12.87 13.95 11.16
CA LEU A 103 -13.61 15.13 10.69
C LEU A 103 -15.00 15.21 11.32
N LEU A 104 -15.73 14.10 11.39
CA LEU A 104 -17.05 14.04 12.03
C LEU A 104 -16.97 14.34 13.53
N SER A 105 -15.87 13.98 14.19
CA SER A 105 -15.68 14.23 15.63
C SER A 105 -15.43 15.71 15.94
N ILE A 106 -14.86 16.48 15.01
CA ILE A 106 -14.55 17.91 15.19
C ILE A 106 -15.57 18.84 14.55
N LEU A 107 -16.59 18.30 13.87
CA LEU A 107 -17.62 19.11 13.22
C LEU A 107 -18.44 19.96 14.22
N GLY A 108 -18.42 19.59 15.51
CA GLY A 108 -19.00 20.36 16.60
C GLY A 108 -18.04 21.37 17.26
N ASP A 109 -16.74 21.32 16.94
CA ASP A 109 -15.65 22.08 17.56
C ASP A 109 -14.92 22.97 16.52
N GLU A 110 -15.68 23.63 15.63
CA GLU A 110 -15.19 24.58 14.61
C GLU A 110 -14.01 24.05 13.75
N PRO A 111 -14.30 23.21 12.73
CA PRO A 111 -13.26 22.67 11.86
C PRO A 111 -12.63 23.77 10.99
N THR A 112 -11.30 23.82 10.97
CA THR A 112 -10.56 24.76 10.12
C THR A 112 -10.44 24.22 8.69
N ILE A 113 -9.95 25.05 7.76
CA ILE A 113 -9.67 24.65 6.38
C ILE A 113 -8.69 23.46 6.28
N TRP A 114 -7.78 23.32 7.24
CA TRP A 114 -6.78 22.25 7.25
C TRP A 114 -7.42 20.88 7.46
N ALA A 115 -8.48 20.78 8.26
CA ALA A 115 -9.22 19.52 8.40
C ALA A 115 -9.83 19.03 7.07
N PHE A 116 -10.29 19.96 6.22
CA PHE A 116 -10.82 19.63 4.89
C PHE A 116 -9.71 19.24 3.91
N ILE A 117 -8.54 19.88 4.01
CA ILE A 117 -7.34 19.50 3.25
C ILE A 117 -6.90 18.10 3.64
N GLY A 118 -6.83 17.80 4.95
CA GLY A 118 -6.56 16.46 5.47
C GLY A 118 -7.54 15.41 4.95
N LEU A 119 -8.84 15.72 4.92
CA LEU A 119 -9.84 14.82 4.30
C LEU A 119 -9.58 14.61 2.80
N ALA A 120 -9.28 15.68 2.05
CA ALA A 120 -8.98 15.58 0.63
C ALA A 120 -7.74 14.70 0.38
N LEU A 121 -6.70 14.83 1.22
CA LEU A 121 -5.52 13.98 1.17
C LEU A 121 -5.84 12.51 1.49
N ALA A 122 -6.71 12.27 2.48
CA ALA A 122 -7.18 10.92 2.77
C ALA A 122 -7.99 10.31 1.61
N LEU A 123 -8.76 11.12 0.88
CA LEU A 123 -9.44 10.69 -0.36
C LEU A 123 -8.44 10.36 -1.47
N VAL A 124 -7.35 11.12 -1.61
CA VAL A 124 -6.26 10.80 -2.55
C VAL A 124 -5.63 9.45 -2.21
N ILE A 125 -5.39 9.16 -0.93
CA ILE A 125 -4.90 7.85 -0.48
C ILE A 125 -5.92 6.77 -0.84
N GLY A 126 -7.20 6.97 -0.52
CA GLY A 126 -8.27 6.04 -0.87
C GLY A 126 -8.38 5.78 -2.37
N PHE A 127 -8.18 6.80 -3.21
CA PHE A 127 -8.14 6.66 -4.66
C PHE A 127 -6.92 5.87 -5.13
N GLY A 128 -5.74 6.12 -4.54
CA GLY A 128 -4.54 5.33 -4.81
C GLY A 128 -4.74 3.86 -4.43
N THR A 129 -5.40 3.60 -3.29
CA THR A 129 -5.79 2.26 -2.85
C THR A 129 -6.73 1.59 -3.82
N TRP A 130 -7.76 2.30 -4.28
CA TRP A 130 -8.68 1.80 -5.31
C TRP A 130 -7.94 1.40 -6.58
N GLN A 131 -6.96 2.19 -7.04
CA GLN A 131 -6.16 1.84 -8.21
C GLN A 131 -5.32 0.58 -8.00
N VAL A 132 -4.71 0.40 -6.81
CA VAL A 132 -3.95 -0.81 -6.48
C VAL A 132 -4.87 -2.05 -6.56
N VAL A 133 -6.08 -1.95 -6.02
CA VAL A 133 -7.07 -3.04 -6.06
C VAL A 133 -7.51 -3.34 -7.48
N GLN A 134 -7.81 -2.32 -8.29
CA GLN A 134 -8.21 -2.51 -9.69
C GLN A 134 -7.10 -3.12 -10.53
N GLY A 135 -5.84 -2.72 -10.30
CA GLY A 135 -4.67 -3.29 -10.97
C GLY A 135 -4.47 -4.79 -10.66
N ALA A 136 -4.96 -5.27 -9.52
CA ALA A 136 -4.87 -6.66 -9.10
C ALA A 136 -6.06 -7.54 -9.51
N GLY A 137 -6.95 -7.06 -10.40
CA GLY A 137 -8.16 -7.78 -10.81
C GLY A 137 -9.45 -7.37 -10.08
N GLY A 138 -9.39 -6.28 -9.30
CA GLY A 138 -10.55 -5.65 -8.68
C GLY A 138 -11.05 -6.35 -7.41
N MET A 139 -12.29 -6.03 -7.03
CA MET A 139 -12.91 -6.52 -5.79
C MET A 139 -13.08 -8.04 -5.72
N ASN A 140 -13.05 -8.73 -6.87
CA ASN A 140 -13.14 -10.19 -6.92
C ASN A 140 -11.90 -10.84 -6.30
N THR A 141 -10.71 -10.28 -6.55
CA THR A 141 -9.45 -10.75 -5.96
C THR A 141 -9.44 -10.60 -4.45
N LEU A 142 -9.88 -9.44 -3.94
CA LEU A 142 -10.01 -9.22 -2.49
C LEU A 142 -11.01 -10.18 -1.85
N ARG A 143 -12.14 -10.45 -2.54
CA ARG A 143 -13.14 -11.41 -2.05
C ARG A 143 -12.63 -12.84 -2.04
N SER A 144 -11.80 -13.24 -3.01
CA SER A 144 -11.17 -14.58 -3.01
C SER A 144 -10.06 -14.71 -1.97
N GLU A 145 -9.40 -13.62 -1.61
CA GLU A 145 -8.35 -13.60 -0.58
C GLU A 145 -8.91 -13.47 0.85
N MET A 146 -10.13 -12.95 1.01
CA MET A 146 -10.83 -12.95 2.30
C MET A 146 -10.99 -14.40 2.78
N PRO A 147 -10.32 -14.80 3.87
CA PRO A 147 -10.44 -16.14 4.38
C PRO A 147 -11.88 -16.35 4.86
N ASN A 148 -12.58 -17.29 4.22
CA ASN A 148 -13.91 -17.72 4.63
C ASN A 148 -13.79 -18.51 5.96
N ARG A 149 -13.50 -17.82 7.07
CA ARG A 149 -13.27 -18.39 8.42
C ARG A 149 -14.55 -18.87 9.12
N THR A 150 -15.60 -19.19 8.38
CA THR A 150 -16.86 -19.71 8.95
C THR A 150 -17.02 -21.23 8.76
N ALA A 151 -16.06 -21.93 8.16
CA ALA A 151 -16.16 -23.38 7.97
C ALA A 151 -14.81 -24.11 8.12
N SER A 152 -14.19 -24.04 9.29
CA SER A 152 -13.21 -25.03 9.75
C SER A 152 -13.13 -25.04 11.27
N SER A 153 -14.30 -25.17 11.89
CA SER A 153 -14.44 -25.66 13.26
C SER A 153 -15.34 -26.89 13.25
N THR A 154 -15.05 -27.84 12.36
CA THR A 154 -15.34 -29.24 12.63
C THR A 154 -14.20 -29.75 13.49
N MET A 155 -14.52 -29.94 14.77
CA MET A 155 -13.80 -30.80 15.69
C MET A 155 -13.38 -32.08 14.96
N ASP A 156 -12.11 -32.18 14.55
CA ASP A 156 -11.53 -33.50 14.33
C ASP A 156 -11.16 -34.03 15.71
N THR A 157 -12.07 -34.85 16.23
CA THR A 157 -11.93 -35.52 17.51
C THR A 157 -10.83 -36.55 17.35
N ALA A 158 -9.71 -36.33 18.02
CA ALA A 158 -8.65 -37.33 18.17
C ALA A 158 -9.22 -38.68 18.65
N PRO A 159 -8.80 -39.82 18.08
CA PRO A 159 -8.99 -41.11 18.74
C PRO A 159 -7.84 -41.37 19.74
N PRO A 160 -8.12 -41.64 21.04
CA PRO A 160 -7.11 -42.17 21.95
C PRO A 160 -7.12 -43.71 21.96
N MET A 161 -5.92 -44.25 21.70
CA MET A 161 -5.31 -45.49 22.21
C MET A 161 -5.92 -46.88 21.90
N THR A 162 -5.10 -47.74 21.29
CA THR A 162 -5.03 -49.17 21.64
C THR A 162 -3.57 -49.62 21.75
N SER A 163 -3.35 -50.36 22.83
CA SER A 163 -2.16 -50.92 23.48
C SER A 163 -1.16 -51.75 22.63
N ALA A 164 0.13 -51.58 22.97
CA ALA A 164 1.24 -52.55 23.12
C ALA A 164 2.19 -52.98 21.94
N PRO A 165 3.54 -52.97 22.16
CA PRO A 165 4.64 -53.44 21.27
C PRO A 165 5.21 -54.85 21.66
N PRO A 166 6.35 -55.37 21.10
CA PRO A 166 6.82 -55.67 19.72
C PRO A 166 7.26 -57.19 19.58
N PRO A 167 7.96 -57.73 18.53
CA PRO A 167 9.41 -57.48 18.30
C PRO A 167 9.93 -57.50 16.82
N VAL A 168 10.97 -56.68 16.58
CA VAL A 168 12.26 -56.98 15.92
C VAL A 168 12.28 -57.83 14.64
N VAL A 169 12.71 -57.24 13.50
CA VAL A 169 13.95 -57.60 12.77
C VAL A 169 14.48 -56.38 11.98
N GLU A 170 15.64 -55.89 12.39
CA GLU A 170 16.67 -55.18 11.59
C GLU A 170 17.85 -56.19 11.51
N PRO A 171 18.78 -56.26 10.52
CA PRO A 171 19.23 -55.27 9.50
C PRO A 171 19.40 -55.83 8.07
N GLU A 172 19.68 -54.97 7.07
CA GLU A 172 20.81 -55.07 6.08
C GLU A 172 20.71 -53.88 5.09
N ALA A 173 21.56 -52.85 5.16
CA ALA A 173 22.81 -52.68 4.38
C ALA A 173 22.65 -53.03 2.88
N ALA A 174 23.00 -52.25 1.86
CA ALA A 174 23.87 -51.09 1.69
C ALA A 174 23.58 -50.46 0.29
N PRO A 175 24.15 -49.28 -0.03
CA PRO A 175 23.91 -48.52 -1.26
C PRO A 175 24.62 -49.10 -2.49
N ARG A 176 24.07 -48.88 -3.69
CA ARG A 176 24.81 -49.03 -4.95
C ARG A 176 24.82 -47.71 -5.71
N ASP A 177 25.95 -47.02 -5.60
CA ASP A 177 26.55 -46.19 -6.64
C ASP A 177 26.42 -46.86 -8.01
N HIS A 178 26.08 -46.08 -9.05
CA HIS A 178 26.76 -46.06 -10.36
C HIS A 178 26.16 -44.92 -11.19
N ALA A 179 26.83 -43.76 -11.16
CA ALA A 179 26.95 -42.94 -12.37
C ALA A 179 27.90 -43.66 -13.35
N PRO A 180 27.75 -43.48 -14.67
CA PRO A 180 28.63 -42.50 -15.30
C PRO A 180 27.98 -41.66 -16.40
N MET A 181 28.65 -40.52 -16.59
CA MET A 181 28.50 -39.44 -17.55
C MET A 181 28.28 -39.88 -19.00
N THR A 182 27.48 -39.10 -19.75
CA THR A 182 27.79 -38.75 -21.15
C THR A 182 27.06 -37.46 -21.55
N GLU A 183 27.80 -36.36 -21.47
CA GLU A 183 27.72 -35.11 -22.25
C GLU A 183 29.15 -34.97 -22.85
N PRO A 184 29.45 -34.42 -24.04
CA PRO A 184 28.76 -33.35 -24.78
C PRO A 184 28.65 -33.55 -26.31
N GLU A 185 27.75 -32.85 -27.00
CA GLU A 185 28.05 -32.35 -28.35
C GLU A 185 27.45 -30.96 -28.57
N ALA A 186 28.36 -30.02 -28.75
CA ALA A 186 28.14 -28.68 -29.26
C ALA A 186 27.89 -28.74 -30.78
N SER A 187 26.95 -27.95 -31.28
CA SER A 187 26.92 -27.60 -32.71
C SER A 187 26.35 -26.19 -32.91
N SER A 188 27.29 -25.26 -33.08
CA SER A 188 27.33 -24.25 -34.14
C SER A 188 26.18 -23.23 -34.26
N GLU A 189 26.41 -22.02 -33.71
CA GLU A 189 26.30 -20.75 -34.48
C GLU A 189 27.22 -20.81 -35.72
N PRO A 190 27.09 -19.96 -36.77
CA PRO A 190 26.51 -18.61 -36.80
C PRO A 190 25.68 -18.32 -38.10
N ASP A 191 25.19 -17.09 -38.27
CA ASP A 191 25.61 -16.18 -39.37
C ASP A 191 24.54 -15.13 -39.77
N MET A 192 25.05 -13.93 -40.08
CA MET A 192 24.48 -12.79 -40.84
C MET A 192 23.45 -11.81 -40.21
N ALA A 193 24.04 -10.81 -39.54
CA ALA A 193 23.99 -9.33 -39.76
C ALA A 193 23.36 -8.75 -41.08
N PRO A 194 23.46 -7.42 -41.37
CA PRO A 194 22.94 -6.20 -40.72
C PRO A 194 22.23 -5.24 -41.76
N ASP A 195 22.12 -3.93 -41.44
CA ASP A 195 21.71 -2.75 -42.26
C ASP A 195 20.22 -2.31 -42.14
N GLU A 196 19.87 -1.26 -41.37
CA GLU A 196 19.84 0.21 -41.70
C GLU A 196 18.73 0.60 -42.71
N PRO A 197 18.26 1.88 -42.84
CA PRO A 197 18.50 3.14 -42.10
C PRO A 197 17.19 3.85 -41.63
N GLU A 198 17.23 4.78 -40.66
CA GLU A 198 17.17 6.25 -40.85
C GLU A 198 15.95 6.79 -41.65
N THR A 199 14.99 7.39 -40.94
CA THR A 199 14.16 8.48 -41.52
C THR A 199 14.08 9.61 -40.51
N ALA A 200 14.80 10.67 -40.87
CA ALA A 200 14.79 11.99 -40.28
C ALA A 200 13.52 12.77 -40.66
N ALA A 201 13.35 13.86 -39.90
CA ALA A 201 12.90 15.16 -40.36
C ALA A 201 11.40 15.46 -40.47
N ASP A 202 11.10 16.66 -39.95
CA ASP A 202 10.10 17.61 -40.38
C ASP A 202 8.62 17.25 -40.17
N ASP A 203 8.00 17.90 -39.18
CA ASP A 203 7.03 18.91 -39.60
C ASP A 203 6.92 20.08 -38.62
N GLU A 204 7.19 21.23 -39.22
CA GLU A 204 7.07 22.59 -38.74
C GLU A 204 5.59 22.99 -38.91
N HIS A 205 4.88 23.30 -37.82
CA HIS A 205 3.62 24.03 -37.92
C HIS A 205 3.53 25.14 -36.87
N ASP A 206 4.20 26.22 -37.24
CA ASP A 206 3.66 27.57 -37.32
C ASP A 206 2.15 27.72 -36.97
N HIS A 207 1.86 28.51 -35.93
CA HIS A 207 0.74 29.45 -35.90
C HIS A 207 0.85 30.40 -34.69
N PRO A 208 1.35 31.64 -34.88
CA PRO A 208 1.06 32.76 -34.02
C PRO A 208 0.17 33.76 -34.77
N HIS A 209 -1.15 33.72 -34.53
CA HIS A 209 -2.05 34.83 -34.83
C HIS A 209 -3.14 34.86 -33.76
N GLU A 210 -3.30 35.90 -32.93
CA GLU A 210 -3.65 37.29 -33.19
C GLU A 210 -5.09 37.53 -32.68
N HIS A 211 -5.36 38.76 -32.24
CA HIS A 211 -6.64 39.34 -31.78
C HIS A 211 -6.93 39.21 -30.27
N ARG A 212 -6.73 40.25 -29.43
CA ARG A 212 -7.33 41.61 -29.45
C ARG A 212 -8.85 41.53 -29.26
N ASN A 213 -9.34 41.88 -28.07
CA ASN A 213 -10.27 43.00 -27.89
C ASN A 213 -10.69 43.17 -26.43
N THR A 214 -10.50 44.42 -25.97
CA THR A 214 -11.34 45.22 -25.07
C THR A 214 -11.74 44.66 -23.72
#